data_AF-A0A9P1ISD7-F1
#
_entry.id   AF-A0A9P1ISD7-F1
#
_cell.length_a   1.000
_cell.length_b   1.000
_cell.length_c   1.000
_cell.angle_alpha   90.00
_cell.angle_beta   90.00
_cell.angle_gamma   90.00
#
_symmetry.space_group_name_H-M   'P 1'
#
loop_
_entity.id
_entity.type
_entity.pdbx_description
1 polymer ?
#
loop_
_entity_poly.entity_id
_entity_poly.type
_entity_poly.pdbx_seq_one_letter_code
_entity_poly.pdbx_strand_id
1 'polypeptide(L)'
;MNLNDPTKQAEIYRYLENLKKDEDGWKKSVQTIVANQANNPEEAFLLLQVLEDFLGKRYLHANPADHQIIRNFFLHYIKQYQSNAQEPPVYLVNKMAHLFSMAFAVDFPDKWSTFFNDLFFSQNLMDRKIVFFYLKVLLAIDAEVVDRDIQRSKIESDRNVKIKDAMRDICINQIAQSWPTIMQSIEDDVIQCLVLDNIASYIDWIELDLIANDTVMGLVIHRLSKPTTSESATNAVCGLLQKGMHADKKVGLALTLVRVFRANNLLTITDESDEDDITRVGSLVNTLGLVLLDVHQK
;
A
#
# COMPACT_ATOMS: atom_id res chain seq x y z
N MET A 1 -4.87 -29.26 13.81
CA MET A 1 -6.00 -30.13 13.39
C MET A 1 -5.86 -30.35 11.90
N ASN A 2 -5.92 -31.60 11.42
CA ASN A 2 -5.47 -31.97 10.07
C ASN A 2 -6.57 -31.65 9.02
N LEU A 3 -6.30 -30.67 8.15
CA LEU A 3 -7.22 -30.14 7.13
C LEU A 3 -7.35 -31.01 5.86
N ASN A 4 -6.77 -32.21 5.84
CA ASN A 4 -6.80 -33.14 4.69
C ASN A 4 -8.04 -34.06 4.62
N ASP A 5 -9.06 -33.85 5.45
CA ASP A 5 -10.33 -34.59 5.34
C ASP A 5 -11.29 -33.87 4.37
N PRO A 6 -11.57 -34.44 3.19
CA PRO A 6 -12.42 -33.81 2.17
C PRO A 6 -13.84 -33.52 2.67
N THR A 7 -14.33 -34.32 3.62
CA THR A 7 -15.67 -34.18 4.20
C THR A 7 -15.78 -32.93 5.05
N LYS A 8 -14.75 -32.65 5.87
CA LYS A 8 -14.68 -31.43 6.69
C LYS A 8 -14.48 -30.18 5.85
N GLN A 9 -13.69 -30.27 4.78
CA GLN A 9 -13.57 -29.17 3.82
C GLN A 9 -14.94 -28.84 3.22
N ALA A 10 -15.69 -29.84 2.74
CA ALA A 10 -17.03 -29.64 2.19
C ALA A 10 -18.01 -29.04 3.21
N GLU A 11 -17.95 -29.44 4.47
CA GLU A 11 -18.78 -28.87 5.54
C GLU A 11 -18.45 -27.40 5.81
N ILE A 12 -17.16 -27.04 5.89
CA ILE A 12 -16.70 -25.65 6.06
C ILE A 12 -17.14 -24.80 4.85
N TYR A 13 -16.95 -25.28 3.63
CA TYR A 13 -17.40 -24.58 2.42
C TYR A 13 -18.92 -24.35 2.43
N ARG A 14 -19.72 -25.35 2.82
CA ARG A 14 -21.17 -25.20 2.92
C ARG A 14 -21.57 -24.18 4.00
N TYR A 15 -20.90 -24.21 5.15
CA TYR A 15 -21.13 -23.22 6.21
C TYR A 15 -20.84 -21.79 5.72
N LEU A 16 -19.78 -21.59 4.95
CA LEU A 16 -19.42 -20.29 4.41
C LEU A 16 -20.39 -19.79 3.35
N GLU A 17 -20.82 -20.65 2.44
CA GLU A 17 -21.86 -20.29 1.46
C GLU A 17 -23.17 -19.90 2.16
N ASN A 18 -23.49 -20.55 3.29
CA ASN A 18 -24.62 -20.15 4.11
C ASN A 18 -24.38 -18.79 4.78
N LEU A 19 -23.18 -18.51 5.30
CA LEU A 19 -22.84 -17.20 5.86
C LEU A 19 -22.89 -16.08 4.82
N LYS A 20 -22.44 -16.32 3.58
CA LYS A 20 -22.53 -15.32 2.50
C LYS A 20 -23.97 -15.01 2.12
N LYS A 21 -24.86 -15.99 2.22
CA LYS A 21 -26.31 -15.83 1.96
C LYS A 21 -27.06 -15.20 3.12
N ASP A 22 -26.54 -15.34 4.34
CA ASP A 22 -27.09 -14.74 5.54
C ASP A 22 -26.84 -13.22 5.55
N GLU A 23 -27.89 -12.44 5.78
CA GLU A 23 -27.83 -10.98 5.82
C GLU A 23 -26.83 -10.50 6.89
N ASP A 24 -26.80 -11.16 8.04
CA ASP A 24 -25.92 -10.87 9.17
C ASP A 24 -24.69 -11.79 9.24
N GLY A 25 -24.46 -12.62 8.21
CA GLY A 25 -23.33 -13.57 8.20
C GLY A 25 -21.98 -12.89 8.38
N TRP A 26 -21.78 -11.71 7.79
CA TRP A 26 -20.56 -10.91 7.98
C TRP A 26 -20.38 -10.43 9.42
N LYS A 27 -21.47 -10.07 10.13
CA LYS A 27 -21.40 -9.67 11.55
C LYS A 27 -20.98 -10.85 12.42
N LYS A 28 -21.53 -12.04 12.14
CA LYS A 28 -21.14 -13.28 12.82
C LYS A 28 -19.66 -13.57 12.57
N SER A 29 -19.19 -13.42 11.33
CA SER A 29 -17.77 -13.57 10.99
C SER A 29 -16.88 -12.60 11.77
N VAL A 30 -17.25 -11.32 11.84
CA VAL A 30 -16.54 -10.31 12.64
C VAL A 30 -16.50 -10.71 14.12
N GLN A 31 -17.62 -11.13 14.71
CA GLN A 31 -17.69 -11.56 16.10
C GLN A 31 -16.79 -12.76 16.38
N THR A 32 -16.79 -13.78 15.52
CA THR A 32 -15.92 -14.95 15.66
C THR A 32 -14.44 -14.59 15.61
N ILE A 33 -14.05 -13.68 14.71
CA ILE A 33 -12.65 -13.22 14.58
C ILE A 33 -12.23 -12.43 15.84
N VAL A 34 -13.03 -11.45 16.25
CA VAL A 34 -12.77 -10.61 17.44
C VAL A 34 -12.72 -11.44 18.71
N ALA A 35 -13.54 -12.48 18.82
CA ALA A 35 -13.55 -13.39 19.96
C ALA A 35 -12.38 -14.39 19.97
N ASN A 36 -11.47 -14.37 18.97
CA ASN A 36 -10.40 -15.34 18.80
C ASN A 36 -10.89 -16.79 18.71
N GLN A 37 -12.04 -16.99 18.07
CA GLN A 37 -12.68 -18.30 17.94
C GLN A 37 -12.39 -18.99 16.60
N ALA A 38 -11.65 -18.35 15.69
CA ALA A 38 -11.16 -19.01 14.49
C ALA A 38 -10.11 -20.07 14.87
N ASN A 39 -10.32 -21.32 14.49
CA ASN A 39 -9.47 -22.44 14.94
C ASN A 39 -8.10 -22.46 14.25
N ASN A 40 -8.01 -21.90 13.04
CA ASN A 40 -6.79 -21.86 12.24
C ASN A 40 -6.80 -20.67 11.24
N PRO A 41 -5.64 -20.32 10.66
CA PRO A 41 -5.52 -19.27 9.67
C PRO A 41 -6.43 -19.43 8.44
N GLU A 42 -6.69 -20.67 8.02
CA GLU A 42 -7.53 -20.96 6.85
C GLU A 42 -9.00 -20.59 7.15
N GLU A 43 -9.52 -20.95 8.32
CA GLU A 43 -10.86 -20.57 8.76
C GLU A 43 -10.98 -19.05 8.91
N ALA A 44 -9.97 -18.39 9.47
CA ALA A 44 -9.93 -16.93 9.54
C ALA A 44 -10.01 -16.31 8.13
N PHE A 45 -9.24 -16.81 7.17
CA PHE A 45 -9.28 -16.33 5.78
C PHE A 45 -10.68 -16.47 5.16
N LEU A 46 -11.33 -17.59 5.40
CA LEU A 46 -12.67 -17.85 4.88
C LEU A 46 -13.73 -16.92 5.51
N LEU A 47 -13.65 -16.65 6.81
CA LEU A 47 -14.50 -15.65 7.47
C LEU A 47 -14.27 -14.25 6.89
N LEU A 48 -13.01 -13.90 6.57
CA LEU A 48 -12.68 -12.65 5.89
C LEU A 48 -13.22 -12.58 4.46
N GLN A 49 -13.43 -13.71 3.77
CA GLN A 49 -14.11 -13.72 2.46
C GLN A 49 -15.61 -13.40 2.57
N VAL A 50 -16.27 -13.78 3.67
CA VAL A 50 -17.66 -13.36 3.93
C VAL A 50 -17.72 -11.85 4.12
N LEU A 51 -16.74 -11.29 4.83
CA LEU A 51 -16.63 -9.86 5.04
C LEU A 51 -16.32 -9.10 3.74
N GLU A 52 -15.41 -9.62 2.91
CA GLU A 52 -15.13 -9.10 1.57
C GLU A 52 -16.39 -9.02 0.70
N ASP A 53 -17.20 -10.08 0.67
CA ASP A 53 -18.44 -10.13 -0.10
C ASP A 53 -19.42 -9.02 0.33
N PHE A 54 -19.54 -8.80 1.64
CA PHE A 54 -20.33 -7.69 2.20
C PHE A 54 -19.77 -6.32 1.80
N LEU A 55 -18.45 -6.11 1.96
CA LEU A 55 -17.77 -4.87 1.59
C LEU A 55 -17.95 -4.54 0.10
N GLY A 56 -17.89 -5.56 -0.77
CA GLY A 56 -18.00 -5.38 -2.22
C GLY A 56 -19.43 -5.16 -2.73
N LYS A 57 -20.45 -5.72 -2.06
CA LYS A 57 -21.83 -5.74 -2.59
C LYS A 57 -22.82 -4.85 -1.85
N ARG A 58 -22.68 -4.74 -0.52
CA ARG A 58 -23.72 -4.16 0.34
C ARG A 58 -23.25 -2.97 1.16
N TYR A 59 -21.95 -2.86 1.42
CA TYR A 59 -21.40 -1.87 2.36
C TYR A 59 -21.62 -0.41 1.96
N LEU A 60 -21.59 -0.09 0.66
CA LEU A 60 -21.86 1.28 0.17
C LEU A 60 -23.19 1.84 0.67
N HIS A 61 -24.21 0.99 0.78
CA HIS A 61 -25.57 1.33 1.20
C HIS A 61 -25.89 0.87 2.63
N ALA A 62 -24.88 0.45 3.39
CA ALA A 62 -25.06 -0.01 4.76
C ALA A 62 -25.50 1.15 5.67
N ASN A 63 -26.21 0.79 6.75
CA ASN A 63 -26.63 1.77 7.74
C ASN A 63 -25.43 2.24 8.60
N PRO A 64 -25.54 3.38 9.31
CA PRO A 64 -24.45 3.90 10.13
C PRO A 64 -23.95 2.94 11.22
N ALA A 65 -24.81 2.07 11.75
CA ALA A 65 -24.40 1.09 12.76
C ALA A 65 -23.46 0.03 12.16
N ASP A 66 -23.74 -0.43 10.94
CA ASP A 66 -22.91 -1.39 10.24
C ASP A 66 -21.53 -0.79 9.87
N HIS A 67 -21.49 0.47 9.42
CA HIS A 67 -20.24 1.22 9.25
C HIS A 67 -19.42 1.27 10.56
N GLN A 68 -20.09 1.53 11.69
CA GLN A 68 -19.42 1.57 12.99
C GLN A 68 -18.88 0.18 13.41
N ILE A 69 -19.55 -0.92 13.06
CA ILE A 69 -19.06 -2.27 13.32
C ILE A 69 -17.74 -2.51 12.56
N ILE A 70 -17.67 -2.15 11.28
CA ILE A 70 -16.44 -2.29 10.47
C ILE A 70 -15.30 -1.45 11.04
N ARG A 71 -15.58 -0.19 11.38
CA ARG A 71 -14.59 0.69 12.03
C ARG A 71 -14.06 0.10 13.33
N ASN A 72 -14.95 -0.39 14.20
CA ASN A 72 -14.57 -1.01 15.46
C ASN A 72 -13.77 -2.31 15.24
N PHE A 73 -14.14 -3.10 14.23
CA PHE A 73 -13.41 -4.30 13.85
C PHE A 73 -11.97 -3.98 13.42
N PHE A 74 -11.76 -2.96 12.59
CA PHE A 74 -10.42 -2.54 12.17
C PHE A 74 -9.57 -2.01 13.32
N LEU A 75 -10.16 -1.18 14.19
CA LEU A 75 -9.48 -0.69 15.40
C LEU A 75 -9.09 -1.85 16.33
N HIS A 76 -9.97 -2.84 16.49
CA HIS A 76 -9.68 -4.05 17.25
C HIS A 76 -8.55 -4.85 16.59
N TYR A 77 -8.61 -5.04 15.27
CA TYR A 77 -7.60 -5.79 14.53
C TYR A 77 -6.20 -5.17 14.68
N ILE A 78 -6.05 -3.85 14.54
CA ILE A 78 -4.75 -3.17 14.72
C ILE A 78 -4.20 -3.42 16.13
N LYS A 79 -5.01 -3.22 17.16
CA LYS A 79 -4.60 -3.46 18.56
C LYS A 79 -4.18 -4.90 18.79
N GLN A 80 -4.97 -5.83 18.26
CA GLN A 80 -4.68 -7.25 18.38
C GLN A 80 -3.39 -7.61 17.63
N TYR A 81 -3.23 -7.14 16.39
CA TYR A 81 -2.07 -7.39 15.56
C TYR A 81 -0.77 -6.90 16.20
N GLN A 82 -0.81 -5.73 16.85
CA GLN A 82 0.31 -5.21 17.64
C GLN A 82 0.64 -6.11 18.84
N SER A 83 -0.38 -6.50 19.61
CA SER A 83 -0.21 -7.27 20.84
C SER A 83 0.13 -8.75 20.63
N ASN A 84 -0.18 -9.29 19.44
CA ASN A 84 -0.02 -10.71 19.17
C ASN A 84 1.46 -11.09 19.05
N ALA A 85 1.88 -12.08 19.83
CA ALA A 85 3.26 -12.56 19.80
C ALA A 85 3.62 -13.18 18.44
N GLN A 86 2.69 -13.94 17.85
CA GLN A 86 2.88 -14.61 16.57
C GLN A 86 2.34 -13.76 15.42
N GLU A 87 3.17 -13.50 14.41
CA GLU A 87 2.73 -12.83 13.20
C GLU A 87 1.85 -13.78 12.37
N PRO A 88 0.67 -13.33 11.90
CA PRO A 88 -0.16 -14.14 11.02
C PRO A 88 0.53 -14.32 9.66
N PRO A 89 0.21 -15.39 8.92
CA PRO A 89 0.68 -15.59 7.55
C PRO A 89 0.44 -14.36 6.65
N VAL A 90 1.38 -14.10 5.73
CA VAL A 90 1.35 -12.93 4.84
C VAL A 90 0.06 -12.84 4.03
N TYR A 91 -0.53 -13.98 3.62
CA TYR A 91 -1.79 -13.97 2.88
C TYR A 91 -2.97 -13.42 3.71
N LEU A 92 -2.99 -13.62 5.04
CA LEU A 92 -4.01 -13.03 5.92
C LEU A 92 -3.78 -11.52 6.08
N VAL A 93 -2.51 -11.11 6.20
CA VAL A 93 -2.14 -9.69 6.25
C VAL A 93 -2.60 -8.98 4.98
N ASN A 94 -2.27 -9.53 3.80
CA ASN A 94 -2.70 -8.98 2.52
C ASN A 94 -4.23 -8.95 2.40
N LYS A 95 -4.92 -10.01 2.86
CA LYS A 95 -6.38 -10.05 2.88
C LYS A 95 -6.96 -8.91 3.71
N MET A 96 -6.44 -8.71 4.92
CA MET A 96 -6.87 -7.62 5.80
C MET A 96 -6.57 -6.25 5.22
N ALA A 97 -5.41 -6.05 4.60
CA ALA A 97 -5.07 -4.80 3.93
C ALA A 97 -6.05 -4.48 2.79
N HIS A 98 -6.47 -5.49 2.02
CA HIS A 98 -7.51 -5.33 0.99
C HIS A 98 -8.87 -4.94 1.59
N LEU A 99 -9.30 -5.57 2.69
CA LEU A 99 -10.57 -5.17 3.33
C LEU A 99 -10.52 -3.73 3.85
N PHE A 100 -9.37 -3.30 4.38
CA PHE A 100 -9.15 -1.91 4.78
C PHE A 100 -9.29 -0.96 3.59
N SER A 101 -8.72 -1.30 2.43
CA SER A 101 -8.84 -0.45 1.24
C SER A 101 -10.26 -0.39 0.68
N MET A 102 -11.00 -1.51 0.68
CA MET A 102 -12.40 -1.55 0.25
C MET A 102 -13.29 -0.64 1.12
N ALA A 103 -13.15 -0.73 2.44
CA ALA A 103 -13.92 0.11 3.36
C ALA A 103 -13.46 1.58 3.27
N PHE A 104 -12.16 1.84 3.13
CA PHE A 104 -11.62 3.19 2.90
C PHE A 104 -12.25 3.84 1.67
N ALA A 105 -12.35 3.11 0.56
CA ALA A 105 -12.93 3.62 -0.69
C ALA A 105 -14.44 3.97 -0.58
N VAL A 106 -15.13 3.46 0.44
CA VAL A 106 -16.54 3.76 0.72
C VAL A 106 -16.72 4.85 1.78
N ASP A 107 -15.86 4.85 2.81
CA ASP A 107 -16.05 5.69 4.00
C ASP A 107 -15.24 6.99 3.96
N PHE A 108 -14.12 7.01 3.27
CA PHE A 108 -13.29 8.20 3.15
C PHE A 108 -13.72 9.03 1.92
N PRO A 109 -13.82 10.37 2.03
CA PRO A 109 -13.57 11.19 3.24
C PRO A 109 -14.82 11.41 4.12
N ASP A 110 -16.02 11.20 3.60
CA ASP A 110 -17.26 11.75 4.16
C ASP A 110 -17.67 11.13 5.51
N LYS A 111 -17.49 9.81 5.67
CA LYS A 111 -17.92 9.06 6.87
C LYS A 111 -16.76 8.87 7.86
N TRP A 112 -15.52 8.83 7.37
CA TRP A 112 -14.35 8.55 8.21
C TRP A 112 -13.09 9.29 7.74
N SER A 113 -13.11 10.62 7.79
CA SER A 113 -11.98 11.49 7.44
C SER A 113 -10.71 11.24 8.28
N THR A 114 -10.86 10.77 9.52
CA THR A 114 -9.75 10.47 10.45
C THR A 114 -9.16 9.07 10.30
N PHE A 115 -9.46 8.34 9.21
CA PHE A 115 -9.07 6.94 8.99
C PHE A 115 -7.62 6.62 9.39
N PHE A 116 -6.64 7.31 8.79
CA PHE A 116 -5.22 7.05 9.06
C PHE A 116 -4.81 7.46 10.48
N ASN A 117 -5.38 8.54 11.00
CA ASN A 117 -5.08 9.00 12.36
C ASN A 117 -5.55 7.99 13.41
N ASP A 118 -6.78 7.50 13.28
CA ASP A 118 -7.37 6.57 14.23
C ASP A 118 -6.69 5.19 14.20
N LEU A 119 -6.28 4.74 13.00
CA LEU A 119 -5.71 3.41 12.82
C LEU A 119 -4.19 3.36 13.04
N PHE A 120 -3.44 4.38 12.63
CA PHE A 120 -1.98 4.29 12.54
C PHE A 120 -1.25 5.38 13.31
N PHE A 121 -1.66 6.64 13.19
CA PHE A 121 -0.85 7.75 13.73
C PHE A 121 -1.09 8.04 15.21
N SER A 122 -2.29 7.79 15.74
CA SER A 122 -2.63 8.04 17.15
C SER A 122 -1.86 7.18 18.15
N GLN A 123 -1.26 6.07 17.70
CA GLN A 123 -0.56 5.10 18.56
C GLN A 123 0.97 5.15 18.44
N ASN A 124 1.53 6.22 17.85
CA ASN A 124 2.95 6.38 17.53
C ASN A 124 3.47 5.25 16.63
N LEU A 125 3.42 5.50 15.32
CA LEU A 125 3.75 4.56 14.23
C LEU A 125 5.24 4.17 14.20
N MET A 126 5.73 3.48 15.23
CA MET A 126 7.13 3.03 15.33
C MET A 126 7.25 1.53 15.65
N ASP A 127 6.12 0.86 15.88
CA ASP A 127 6.08 -0.60 15.97
C ASP A 127 6.28 -1.23 14.60
N ARG A 128 7.27 -2.12 14.48
CA ARG A 128 7.67 -2.79 13.22
C ARG A 128 6.50 -3.49 12.54
N LYS A 129 5.65 -4.19 13.29
CA LYS A 129 4.49 -4.91 12.73
C LYS A 129 3.47 -3.91 12.20
N ILE A 130 3.16 -2.89 12.99
CA ILE A 130 2.18 -1.87 12.59
C ILE A 130 2.64 -1.10 11.36
N VAL A 131 3.94 -0.76 11.27
CA VAL A 131 4.53 -0.14 10.07
C VAL A 131 4.39 -1.05 8.86
N PHE A 132 4.73 -2.33 8.98
CA PHE A 132 4.57 -3.29 7.89
C PHE A 132 3.12 -3.35 7.39
N PHE A 133 2.15 -3.46 8.31
CA PHE A 133 0.73 -3.51 7.95
C PHE A 133 0.23 -2.19 7.35
N TYR A 134 0.64 -1.05 7.92
CA TYR A 134 0.33 0.29 7.40
C TYR A 134 0.76 0.45 5.94
N LEU A 135 2.01 0.08 5.62
CA LEU A 135 2.54 0.17 4.25
C LEU A 135 1.81 -0.77 3.29
N LYS A 136 1.35 -1.94 3.77
CA LYS A 136 0.49 -2.84 2.98
C LYS A 136 -0.90 -2.24 2.73
N VAL A 137 -1.48 -1.56 3.71
CA VAL A 137 -2.77 -0.86 3.53
C VAL A 137 -2.64 0.27 2.51
N LEU A 138 -1.55 1.05 2.54
CA LEU A 138 -1.32 2.09 1.55
C LEU A 138 -1.22 1.54 0.12
N LEU A 139 -0.50 0.44 -0.10
CA LEU A 139 -0.45 -0.23 -1.40
C LEU A 139 -1.81 -0.79 -1.83
N ALA A 140 -2.59 -1.34 -0.89
CA ALA A 140 -3.94 -1.82 -1.18
C ALA A 140 -4.92 -0.67 -1.55
N ILE A 141 -4.74 0.52 -0.94
CA ILE A 141 -5.50 1.73 -1.30
C ILE A 141 -5.09 2.23 -2.69
N ASP A 142 -3.79 2.20 -3.02
CA ASP A 142 -3.30 2.55 -4.35
C ASP A 142 -3.93 1.66 -5.43
N ALA A 143 -3.92 0.34 -5.23
CA ALA A 143 -4.57 -0.60 -6.15
C ALA A 143 -6.08 -0.33 -6.31
N GLU A 144 -6.80 -0.05 -5.22
CA GLU A 144 -8.25 0.20 -5.27
C GLU A 144 -8.59 1.55 -5.94
N VAL A 145 -7.85 2.62 -5.61
CA VAL A 145 -8.25 4.00 -5.90
C VAL A 145 -7.44 4.65 -7.03
N VAL A 146 -6.17 4.28 -7.19
CA VAL A 146 -5.21 5.04 -8.00
C VAL A 146 -4.80 4.29 -9.27
N ASP A 147 -4.53 2.99 -9.16
CA ASP A 147 -3.92 2.15 -10.20
C ASP A 147 -4.64 2.32 -11.55
N ARG A 148 -3.98 2.87 -12.55
CA ARG A 148 -4.59 3.23 -13.83
C ARG A 148 -4.80 2.05 -14.78
N ASP A 149 -4.15 0.92 -14.53
CA ASP A 149 -4.21 -0.25 -15.39
C ASP A 149 -5.50 -1.04 -15.17
N ILE A 150 -6.17 -0.81 -14.03
CA ILE A 150 -7.48 -1.37 -13.72
C ILE A 150 -8.57 -0.56 -14.42
N GLN A 151 -9.27 -1.21 -15.36
CA GLN A 151 -10.47 -0.66 -15.99
C GLN A 151 -11.56 -0.46 -14.93
N ARG A 152 -11.95 0.80 -14.73
CA ARG A 152 -13.00 1.19 -13.78
C ARG A 152 -14.20 1.80 -14.50
N SER A 153 -15.38 1.62 -13.92
CA SER A 153 -16.57 2.32 -14.36
C SER A 153 -16.43 3.83 -14.14
N LYS A 154 -17.26 4.61 -14.83
CA LYS A 154 -17.27 6.07 -14.65
C LYS A 154 -17.55 6.48 -13.20
N ILE A 155 -18.47 5.79 -12.54
CA ILE A 155 -18.85 6.06 -11.15
C ILE A 155 -17.65 5.84 -10.22
N GLU A 156 -16.90 4.75 -10.40
CA GLU A 156 -15.70 4.45 -9.62
C GLU A 156 -14.58 5.46 -9.91
N SER A 157 -14.41 5.86 -11.18
CA SER A 157 -13.41 6.88 -11.54
C SER A 157 -13.71 8.23 -10.87
N ASP A 158 -14.96 8.69 -10.92
CA ASP A 158 -15.40 9.94 -10.29
C ASP A 158 -15.24 9.88 -8.75
N ARG A 159 -15.55 8.73 -8.13
CA ARG A 159 -15.30 8.47 -6.70
C ARG A 159 -13.80 8.56 -6.39
N ASN A 160 -12.96 7.92 -7.19
CA ASN A 160 -11.52 7.86 -6.97
C ASN A 160 -10.84 9.23 -7.13
N VAL A 161 -11.33 10.08 -8.02
CA VAL A 161 -10.90 11.49 -8.10
C VAL A 161 -11.17 12.21 -6.78
N LYS A 162 -12.40 12.12 -6.26
CA LYS A 162 -12.77 12.74 -4.98
C LYS A 162 -11.92 12.23 -3.82
N ILE A 163 -11.66 10.92 -3.76
CA ILE A 163 -10.80 10.33 -2.72
C ILE A 163 -9.39 10.90 -2.80
N LYS A 164 -8.77 10.93 -3.99
CA LYS A 164 -7.41 11.46 -4.16
C LYS A 164 -7.32 12.94 -3.78
N ASP A 165 -8.29 13.75 -4.17
CA ASP A 165 -8.32 15.17 -3.81
C ASP A 165 -8.44 15.34 -2.29
N ALA A 166 -9.35 14.60 -1.65
CA ALA A 166 -9.49 14.64 -0.21
C ALA A 166 -8.25 14.07 0.54
N MET A 167 -7.56 13.08 -0.03
CA MET A 167 -6.30 12.58 0.54
C MET A 167 -5.23 13.68 0.52
N ARG A 168 -5.12 14.44 -0.58
CA ARG A 168 -4.18 15.57 -0.67
C ARG A 168 -4.44 16.60 0.43
N ASP A 169 -5.70 16.91 0.66
CA ASP A 169 -6.09 17.93 1.64
C ASP A 169 -5.95 17.45 3.10
N ILE A 170 -6.22 16.17 3.37
CA ILE A 170 -6.40 15.67 4.74
C ILE A 170 -5.19 14.92 5.27
N CYS A 171 -4.58 14.02 4.49
CA CYS A 171 -3.65 13.02 5.05
C CYS A 171 -2.34 12.83 4.30
N ILE A 172 -2.22 13.27 3.04
CA ILE A 172 -1.04 12.94 2.22
C ILE A 172 0.25 13.52 2.78
N ASN A 173 0.17 14.72 3.38
CA ASN A 173 1.32 15.35 4.01
C ASN A 173 1.87 14.49 5.16
N GLN A 174 0.97 13.96 6.00
CA GLN A 174 1.36 13.11 7.12
C GLN A 174 1.86 11.73 6.64
N ILE A 175 1.23 11.17 5.62
CA ILE A 175 1.66 9.91 4.98
C ILE A 175 3.07 10.09 4.40
N ALA A 176 3.31 11.15 3.62
CA ALA A 176 4.60 11.40 3.00
C ALA A 176 5.71 11.66 4.03
N GLN A 177 5.41 12.38 5.10
CA GLN A 177 6.33 12.59 6.22
C GLN A 177 6.66 11.29 6.97
N SER A 178 5.76 10.31 6.99
CA SER A 178 6.01 9.03 7.66
C SER A 178 7.11 8.21 6.96
N TRP A 179 7.26 8.31 5.63
CA TRP A 179 8.22 7.53 4.85
C TRP A 179 9.68 7.75 5.28
N PRO A 180 10.25 8.98 5.28
CA PRO A 180 11.62 9.19 5.73
C PRO A 180 11.80 8.83 7.21
N THR A 181 10.81 9.10 8.07
CA THR A 181 10.87 8.72 9.49
C THR A 181 10.98 7.21 9.66
N ILE A 182 10.16 6.42 8.94
CA ILE A 182 10.23 4.96 8.95
C ILE A 182 11.57 4.48 8.40
N MET A 183 12.03 5.03 7.27
CA MET A 183 13.29 4.63 6.64
C MET A 183 14.50 4.82 7.56
N GLN A 184 14.48 5.87 8.38
CA GLN A 184 15.53 6.19 9.35
C GLN A 184 15.41 5.38 10.65
N SER A 185 14.20 5.00 11.06
CA SER A 185 13.96 4.38 12.37
C SER A 185 14.03 2.85 12.35
N ILE A 186 13.78 2.22 11.20
CA ILE A 186 13.61 0.75 11.11
C ILE A 186 14.54 0.17 10.05
N GLU A 187 15.60 -0.50 10.47
CA GLU A 187 16.53 -1.19 9.56
C GLU A 187 16.06 -2.62 9.21
N ASP A 188 14.91 -2.72 8.52
CA ASP A 188 14.36 -3.98 7.99
C ASP A 188 14.18 -3.84 6.48
N ASP A 189 14.89 -4.64 5.68
CA ASP A 189 14.92 -4.52 4.22
C ASP A 189 13.53 -4.64 3.59
N VAL A 190 12.65 -5.48 4.14
CA VAL A 190 11.28 -5.64 3.63
C VAL A 190 10.48 -4.37 3.85
N ILE A 191 10.61 -3.74 5.01
CA ILE A 191 9.98 -2.44 5.30
C ILE A 191 10.57 -1.34 4.42
N GLN A 192 11.89 -1.33 4.20
CA GLN A 192 12.52 -0.35 3.31
C GLN A 192 12.00 -0.47 1.88
N CYS A 193 11.90 -1.69 1.33
CA CYS A 193 11.29 -1.93 0.02
C CYS A 193 9.83 -1.46 -0.01
N LEU A 194 9.04 -1.79 1.01
CA LEU A 194 7.64 -1.34 1.08
C LEU A 194 7.49 0.18 1.11
N VAL A 195 8.39 0.91 1.78
CA VAL A 195 8.36 2.40 1.73
C VAL A 195 8.65 2.88 0.31
N LEU A 196 9.66 2.32 -0.36
CA LEU A 196 10.04 2.69 -1.72
C LEU A 196 8.94 2.35 -2.73
N ASP A 197 8.29 1.20 -2.59
CA ASP A 197 7.14 0.81 -3.42
C ASP A 197 5.96 1.77 -3.23
N ASN A 198 5.69 2.18 -1.98
CA ASN A 198 4.68 3.20 -1.70
C ASN A 198 5.03 4.55 -2.33
N ILE A 199 6.29 4.99 -2.26
CA ILE A 199 6.74 6.20 -2.95
C ILE A 199 6.48 6.06 -4.46
N ALA A 200 6.90 4.95 -5.06
CA ALA A 200 6.72 4.69 -6.49
C ALA A 200 5.25 4.74 -6.93
N SER A 201 4.35 4.15 -6.15
CA SER A 201 2.89 4.16 -6.39
C SER A 201 2.27 5.56 -6.28
N TYR A 202 2.67 6.34 -5.27
CA TYR A 202 1.99 7.59 -4.94
C TYR A 202 2.52 8.79 -5.75
N ILE A 203 3.76 8.73 -6.21
CA ILE A 203 4.48 9.87 -6.79
C ILE A 203 3.76 10.54 -7.96
N ASP A 204 3.02 9.79 -8.77
CA ASP A 204 2.41 10.32 -9.98
C ASP A 204 1.30 11.35 -9.66
N TRP A 205 0.59 11.17 -8.54
CA TRP A 205 -0.57 12.00 -8.20
C TRP A 205 -0.37 12.90 -6.98
N ILE A 206 0.68 12.76 -6.18
CA ILE A 206 0.95 13.67 -5.05
C ILE A 206 1.80 14.89 -5.48
N GLU A 207 1.97 15.87 -4.59
CA GLU A 207 2.86 17.01 -4.82
C GLU A 207 4.32 16.55 -4.91
N LEU A 208 5.05 17.07 -5.90
CA LEU A 208 6.43 16.67 -6.17
C LEU A 208 7.36 16.92 -4.98
N ASP A 209 7.22 18.06 -4.30
CA ASP A 209 8.12 18.50 -3.24
C ASP A 209 8.08 17.61 -1.99
N LEU A 210 7.01 16.81 -1.83
CA LEU A 210 6.90 15.80 -0.78
C LEU A 210 7.94 14.68 -0.94
N ILE A 211 8.38 14.40 -2.17
CA ILE A 211 9.37 13.38 -2.49
C ILE A 211 10.70 13.97 -2.95
N ALA A 212 10.67 14.97 -3.83
CA ALA A 212 11.85 15.53 -4.47
C ALA A 212 12.56 16.58 -3.59
N ASN A 213 12.79 16.25 -2.32
CA ASN A 213 13.56 17.03 -1.37
C ASN A 213 14.83 16.29 -0.94
N ASP A 214 15.82 17.02 -0.42
CA ASP A 214 17.14 16.49 -0.09
C ASP A 214 17.10 15.32 0.91
N THR A 215 16.15 15.34 1.87
CA THR A 215 16.02 14.29 2.88
C THR A 215 15.56 12.97 2.27
N VAL A 216 14.42 12.99 1.56
CA VAL A 216 13.86 11.79 0.95
C VAL A 216 14.79 11.29 -0.15
N MET A 217 15.28 12.18 -1.02
CA MET A 217 16.19 11.78 -2.09
C MET A 217 17.51 11.21 -1.56
N GLY A 218 18.09 11.78 -0.49
CA GLY A 218 19.27 11.20 0.14
C GLY A 218 19.05 9.76 0.61
N LEU A 219 17.89 9.48 1.20
CA LEU A 219 17.51 8.13 1.64
C LEU A 219 17.28 7.17 0.47
N VAL A 220 16.56 7.60 -0.57
CA VAL A 220 16.30 6.78 -1.78
C VAL A 220 17.60 6.43 -2.49
N ILE A 221 18.51 7.39 -2.65
CA ILE A 221 19.81 7.17 -3.28
C ILE A 221 20.67 6.19 -2.47
N HIS A 222 20.67 6.31 -1.14
CA HIS A 222 21.37 5.35 -0.28
C HIS A 222 20.80 3.93 -0.41
N ARG A 223 19.49 3.78 -0.63
CA ARG A 223 18.85 2.47 -0.88
C ARG A 223 19.13 1.93 -2.28
N LEU A 224 19.34 2.81 -3.25
CA LEU A 224 19.71 2.43 -4.61
C LEU A 224 21.09 1.73 -4.67
N SER A 225 21.99 2.04 -3.73
CA SER A 225 23.31 1.40 -3.59
C SER A 225 23.29 0.06 -2.84
N LYS A 226 22.14 -0.37 -2.29
CA LYS A 226 22.02 -1.63 -1.54
C LYS A 226 21.35 -2.70 -2.41
N PRO A 227 21.94 -3.89 -2.59
CA PRO A 227 21.36 -4.95 -3.42
C PRO A 227 19.91 -5.29 -3.05
N THR A 228 19.62 -5.46 -1.75
CA THR A 228 18.29 -5.88 -1.26
C THR A 228 17.17 -4.87 -1.50
N THR A 229 17.50 -3.59 -1.70
CA THR A 229 16.52 -2.51 -1.89
C THR A 229 16.65 -1.81 -3.24
N SER A 230 17.62 -2.22 -4.06
CA SER A 230 18.01 -1.58 -5.32
C SER A 230 16.84 -1.54 -6.31
N GLU A 231 16.10 -2.63 -6.45
CA GLU A 231 14.97 -2.74 -7.37
C GLU A 231 13.84 -1.74 -7.02
N SER A 232 13.31 -1.80 -5.79
CA SER A 232 12.27 -0.87 -5.32
C SER A 232 12.72 0.59 -5.38
N ALA A 233 13.99 0.88 -5.03
CA ALA A 233 14.54 2.23 -5.14
C ALA A 233 14.63 2.70 -6.60
N THR A 234 15.00 1.81 -7.52
CA THR A 234 15.03 2.09 -8.96
C THR A 234 13.64 2.43 -9.46
N ASN A 235 12.62 1.64 -9.07
CA ASN A 235 11.24 1.89 -9.44
C ASN A 235 10.73 3.25 -8.92
N ALA A 236 11.04 3.60 -7.66
CA ALA A 236 10.69 4.90 -7.09
C ALA A 236 11.32 6.08 -7.86
N VAL A 237 12.61 5.95 -8.22
CA VAL A 237 13.34 6.96 -9.01
C VAL A 237 12.81 7.06 -10.43
N CYS A 238 12.48 5.93 -11.07
CA CYS A 238 11.88 5.92 -12.40
C CYS A 238 10.49 6.58 -12.38
N GLY A 239 9.66 6.28 -11.38
CA GLY A 239 8.36 6.94 -11.19
C GLY A 239 8.50 8.45 -11.01
N LEU A 240 9.51 8.91 -10.27
CA LEU A 240 9.82 10.33 -10.09
C LEU A 240 10.14 11.01 -11.43
N LEU A 241 10.96 10.37 -12.26
CA LEU A 241 11.33 10.88 -13.59
C LEU A 241 10.14 10.90 -14.56
N GLN A 242 9.26 9.90 -14.46
CA GLN A 242 8.10 9.75 -15.35
C GLN A 242 6.94 10.68 -14.99
N LYS A 243 6.89 11.20 -13.75
CA LYS A 243 5.83 12.11 -13.28
C LYS A 243 5.54 13.22 -14.30
N GLY A 244 4.25 13.41 -14.59
CA GLY A 244 3.78 14.46 -15.49
C GLY A 244 4.05 15.86 -14.93
N MET A 245 4.85 16.67 -15.63
CA MET A 245 5.11 18.07 -15.30
C MET A 245 5.59 18.85 -16.54
N HIS A 246 5.68 20.19 -16.42
CA HIS A 246 6.20 21.04 -17.49
C HIS A 246 7.63 20.67 -17.89
N ALA A 247 7.93 20.81 -19.19
CA ALA A 247 9.18 20.41 -19.83
C ALA A 247 10.43 20.98 -19.13
N ASP A 248 10.41 22.26 -18.79
CA ASP A 248 11.49 22.98 -18.11
C ASP A 248 11.82 22.35 -16.74
N LYS A 249 10.79 22.09 -15.92
CA LYS A 249 10.93 21.44 -14.61
C LYS A 249 11.39 19.99 -14.77
N LYS A 250 10.87 19.27 -15.76
CA LYS A 250 11.20 17.86 -16.01
C LYS A 250 12.67 17.69 -16.39
N VAL A 251 13.18 18.55 -17.29
CA VAL A 251 14.61 18.57 -17.64
C VAL A 251 15.46 18.97 -16.45
N GLY A 252 15.05 19.97 -15.66
CA GLY A 252 15.76 20.37 -14.44
C GLY A 252 15.90 19.22 -13.43
N LEU A 253 14.82 18.47 -13.20
CA LEU A 253 14.81 17.28 -12.35
C LEU A 253 15.72 16.19 -12.90
N ALA A 254 15.59 15.84 -14.19
CA ALA A 254 16.41 14.82 -14.83
C ALA A 254 17.91 15.14 -14.75
N LEU A 255 18.30 16.40 -15.01
CA LEU A 255 19.69 16.83 -14.91
C LEU A 255 20.21 16.77 -13.47
N THR A 256 19.39 17.13 -12.49
CA THR A 256 19.73 17.01 -11.07
C THR A 256 19.98 15.56 -10.68
N LEU A 257 19.06 14.65 -11.06
CA LEU A 257 19.19 13.24 -10.77
C LEU A 257 20.40 12.60 -11.46
N VAL A 258 20.68 12.94 -12.72
CA VAL A 258 21.90 12.48 -13.42
C VAL A 258 23.17 12.90 -12.69
N ARG A 259 23.23 14.13 -12.16
CA ARG A 259 24.37 14.58 -11.34
C ARG A 259 24.52 13.73 -10.08
N VAL A 260 23.42 13.48 -9.38
CA VAL A 260 23.40 12.66 -8.16
C VAL A 260 23.83 11.22 -8.46
N PHE A 261 23.31 10.61 -9.52
CA PHE A 261 23.69 9.24 -9.89
C PHE A 261 25.17 9.14 -10.23
N ARG A 262 25.73 10.10 -10.98
CA ARG A 262 27.16 10.15 -11.29
C ARG A 262 28.03 10.34 -10.05
N ALA A 263 27.63 11.23 -9.14
CA ALA A 263 28.38 11.48 -7.91
C ALA A 263 28.45 10.23 -7.01
N ASN A 264 27.47 9.32 -7.11
CA ASN A 264 27.39 8.08 -6.33
C ASN A 264 27.77 6.83 -7.16
N ASN A 265 28.35 6.99 -8.35
CA ASN A 265 28.71 5.88 -9.26
C ASN A 265 27.56 4.92 -9.61
N LEU A 266 26.32 5.40 -9.57
CA LEU A 266 25.11 4.59 -9.77
C LEU A 266 24.81 4.23 -11.24
N LEU A 267 25.55 4.82 -12.20
CA LEU A 267 25.42 4.57 -13.64
C LEU A 267 26.64 3.84 -14.22
N THR A 268 27.54 3.38 -13.37
CA THR A 268 28.78 2.71 -13.79
C THR A 268 28.57 1.20 -13.79
N ILE A 269 28.93 0.55 -14.90
CA ILE A 269 29.00 -0.91 -15.02
C ILE A 269 30.47 -1.30 -15.16
N THR A 270 30.89 -2.31 -14.39
CA THR A 270 32.24 -2.90 -14.45
C THR A 270 32.14 -4.39 -14.78
N ASP A 271 33.28 -5.04 -15.02
CA ASP A 271 33.33 -6.49 -15.25
C ASP A 271 32.89 -7.31 -14.02
N GLU A 272 32.77 -6.67 -12.85
CA GLU A 272 32.31 -7.27 -11.59
C GLU A 272 30.81 -7.02 -11.32
N SER A 273 30.13 -6.23 -12.14
CA SER A 273 28.71 -5.93 -11.98
C SER A 273 27.84 -7.17 -12.16
N ASP A 274 26.89 -7.36 -11.25
CA ASP A 274 25.92 -8.44 -11.34
C ASP A 274 24.69 -8.07 -12.20
N GLU A 275 23.75 -9.01 -12.33
CA GLU A 275 22.52 -8.82 -13.10
C GLU A 275 21.64 -7.70 -12.54
N ASP A 276 21.63 -7.51 -11.21
CA ASP A 276 20.84 -6.48 -10.53
C ASP A 276 21.40 -5.08 -10.82
N ASP A 277 22.73 -4.94 -10.82
CA ASP A 277 23.44 -3.71 -11.21
C ASP A 277 23.14 -3.34 -12.67
N ILE A 278 23.22 -4.31 -13.59
CA ILE A 278 22.93 -4.10 -15.01
C ILE A 278 21.47 -3.68 -15.20
N THR A 279 20.54 -4.36 -14.53
CA THR A 279 19.09 -4.07 -14.61
C THR A 279 18.77 -2.69 -14.05
N ARG A 280 19.38 -2.32 -12.91
CA ARG A 280 19.27 -0.97 -12.34
C ARG A 280 19.73 0.08 -13.33
N VAL A 281 20.97 -0.01 -13.82
CA VAL A 281 21.53 1.00 -14.73
C VAL A 281 20.73 1.09 -16.02
N GLY A 282 20.37 -0.06 -16.60
CA GLY A 282 19.53 -0.13 -17.80
C GLY A 282 18.20 0.60 -17.62
N SER A 283 17.51 0.35 -16.49
CA SER A 283 16.22 0.97 -16.19
C SER A 283 16.32 2.49 -16.01
N LEU A 284 17.33 2.96 -15.26
CA LEU A 284 17.56 4.39 -15.03
C LEU A 284 17.89 5.12 -16.33
N VAL A 285 18.82 4.59 -17.13
CA VAL A 285 19.26 5.20 -18.40
C VAL A 285 18.12 5.20 -19.42
N ASN A 286 17.39 4.09 -19.56
CA ASN A 286 16.24 4.00 -20.44
C ASN A 286 15.17 5.04 -20.06
N THR A 287 14.81 5.11 -18.78
CA THR A 287 13.79 6.05 -18.30
C THR A 287 14.20 7.50 -18.52
N LEU A 288 15.46 7.85 -18.22
CA LEU A 288 16.01 9.18 -18.53
C LEU A 288 15.93 9.50 -20.01
N GLY A 289 16.34 8.56 -20.88
CA GLY A 289 16.29 8.73 -22.33
C GLY A 289 14.88 8.99 -22.84
N LEU A 290 13.92 8.16 -22.44
CA LEU A 290 12.50 8.30 -22.82
C LEU A 290 11.92 9.63 -22.34
N VAL A 291 12.23 10.05 -21.11
CA VAL A 291 11.76 11.33 -20.56
C VAL A 291 12.31 12.52 -21.35
N LEU A 292 13.60 12.51 -21.70
CA LEU A 292 14.20 13.61 -22.46
C LEU A 292 13.69 13.65 -23.90
N LEU A 293 13.43 12.50 -24.52
CA LEU A 293 12.80 12.42 -25.85
C LEU A 293 11.36 12.96 -25.83
N ASP A 294 10.55 12.57 -24.84
CA ASP A 294 9.18 13.08 -24.67
C ASP A 294 9.16 14.60 -24.50
N VAL A 295 10.13 15.16 -23.77
CA VAL A 295 10.24 16.61 -23.62
C VAL A 295 10.69 17.29 -24.92
N HIS A 296 11.64 16.72 -25.65
CA HIS A 296 12.10 17.30 -26.92
C HIS A 296 11.01 17.34 -28.01
N GLN A 297 10.06 16.41 -27.97
CA GLN A 297 8.97 16.31 -28.94
C GLN A 297 7.79 17.27 -28.66
N LYS A 298 7.76 17.93 -27.49
CA LYS A 298 6.72 18.87 -27.07
C LYS A 298 7.15 20.31 -27.31
#